data_AF-A0A0A1TN56-F1
#
_entry.id   AF-A0A0A1TN56-F1
#
_cell.length_a   1.000
_cell.length_b   1.000
_cell.length_c   1.000
_cell.angle_alpha   90.00
_cell.angle_beta   90.00
_cell.angle_gamma   90.00
#
_symmetry.space_group_name_H-M   'P 1'
#
loop_
_entity.id
_entity.type
_entity.pdbx_description
1 polymer ?
#
loop_
_entity_poly.entity_id
_entity_poly.type
_entity_poly.pdbx_seq_one_letter_code
_entity_poly.pdbx_strand_id
1 'polypeptide(L)'
;MLFIGKSLTETTQRANEAIKQMVEWSHSSAITFDPSKTEIMHFSRKQNGSSPAVLHNSKVCTAEASMRWLGVLLDRKLSFKAHITYWRQKGSNMANLLRSLSNTISGIAPAAVRHAVFTVIVPIMLYGTEAWLTDDPTPSMKGSSLHLSQTQLNAIQKCLNTACKAILPVWRTTPNIYLWKEAGVPAAEDQIKATRVRISLRIATLDDQHPLRIRLANLHHRIRFEINPAASRNVAQRYIRLFRLSRIQEDMDSIPLIPRRFSDNIHTILNSASKEEETQVHLSWLRTNPDGLIVYSDGSKLEDNKAGYGYIVYRNGTEIDRGSRQLGFREVFDAEISGALRGLRQAIKHCTPNTPITVCIDNSSVVRGIGGTAPMSSRAEFLAFQAIRDEFPGRISVRWTPGHKDIPGNEAADALAKKGAAGPLRDLAPSITQRRREIRALLPRLFRTCSQNSISPDDNSDISSLHGLTTAISPCTISASITTTLH
;
A
#
# COMPACT_ATOMS: atom_id res chain seq x y z
N MET A 1 27.17 -11.79 -9.42
CA MET A 1 27.39 -10.85 -10.55
C MET A 1 26.40 -11.18 -11.67
N LEU A 2 25.97 -10.23 -12.49
CA LEU A 2 25.08 -10.47 -13.63
C LEU A 2 25.75 -9.96 -14.91
N PHE A 3 25.93 -10.84 -15.90
CA PHE A 3 26.52 -10.50 -17.19
C PHE A 3 25.49 -10.66 -18.30
N ILE A 4 25.47 -9.70 -19.23
CA ILE A 4 24.58 -9.68 -20.39
C ILE A 4 25.46 -9.73 -21.65
N GLY A 5 25.12 -10.60 -22.59
CA GLY A 5 25.89 -10.81 -23.83
C GLY A 5 25.04 -11.51 -24.90
N LYS A 6 25.61 -11.68 -26.10
CA LYS A 6 24.92 -12.28 -27.25
C LYS A 6 25.01 -13.81 -27.25
N SER A 7 26.01 -14.38 -26.55
CA SER A 7 26.23 -15.83 -26.44
C SER A 7 26.56 -16.26 -25.01
N LEU A 8 26.34 -17.56 -24.70
CA LEU A 8 26.75 -18.10 -23.40
C LEU A 8 28.26 -18.03 -23.20
N THR A 9 29.03 -18.30 -24.26
CA THR A 9 30.51 -18.23 -24.23
C THR A 9 31.01 -16.85 -23.81
N GLU A 10 30.45 -15.79 -24.40
CA GLU A 10 30.80 -14.40 -24.05
C GLU A 10 30.49 -14.11 -22.57
N THR A 11 29.29 -14.49 -22.10
CA THR A 11 28.91 -14.25 -20.70
C THR A 11 29.72 -15.08 -19.71
N THR A 12 30.09 -16.31 -20.07
CA THR A 12 30.93 -17.20 -19.25
C THR A 12 32.36 -16.71 -19.20
N GLN A 13 32.93 -16.22 -20.31
CA GLN A 13 34.25 -15.60 -20.32
C GLN A 13 34.29 -14.38 -19.39
N ARG A 14 33.29 -13.49 -19.48
CA ARG A 14 33.16 -12.34 -18.57
C ARG A 14 33.00 -12.76 -17.12
N ALA A 15 32.27 -13.84 -16.85
CA ALA A 15 32.11 -14.37 -15.50
C ALA A 15 33.43 -14.91 -14.94
N ASN A 16 34.18 -15.68 -15.74
CA ASN A 16 35.51 -16.19 -15.35
C ASN A 16 36.48 -15.05 -15.05
N GLU A 17 36.53 -14.03 -15.91
CA GLU A 17 37.38 -12.86 -15.71
C GLU A 17 37.01 -12.11 -14.41
N ALA A 18 35.72 -11.91 -14.17
CA ALA A 18 35.27 -11.24 -12.95
C ALA A 18 35.53 -12.07 -11.68
N ILE A 19 35.42 -13.41 -11.74
CA ILE A 19 35.78 -14.29 -10.64
C ILE A 19 37.30 -14.20 -10.38
N LYS A 20 38.12 -14.20 -11.43
CA LYS A 20 39.57 -14.05 -11.31
C LYS A 20 39.93 -12.73 -10.61
N GLN A 21 39.39 -11.61 -11.07
CA GLN A 21 39.61 -10.30 -10.44
C GLN A 21 39.12 -10.26 -8.98
N MET A 22 37.98 -10.91 -8.70
CA MET A 22 37.44 -11.02 -7.35
C MET A 22 38.38 -11.81 -6.42
N VAL A 23 38.96 -12.91 -6.89
CA VAL A 23 39.92 -13.73 -6.14
C VAL A 23 41.22 -12.96 -5.92
N GLU A 24 41.76 -12.29 -6.95
CA GLU A 24 42.95 -11.44 -6.83
C GLU A 24 42.76 -10.32 -5.79
N TRP A 25 41.61 -9.64 -5.82
CA TRP A 25 41.24 -8.63 -4.83
C TRP A 25 41.07 -9.23 -3.42
N SER A 26 40.58 -10.46 -3.32
CA SER A 26 40.40 -11.12 -2.03
C SER A 26 41.75 -11.39 -1.35
N HIS A 27 42.78 -11.74 -2.12
CA HIS A 27 44.13 -11.94 -1.62
C HIS A 27 44.72 -10.65 -1.05
N SER A 28 44.53 -9.50 -1.70
CA SER A 28 45.01 -8.21 -1.18
C SER A 28 44.19 -7.70 0.02
N SER A 29 42.94 -8.15 0.16
CA SER A 29 42.03 -7.72 1.22
C SER A 29 41.94 -8.70 2.40
N ALA A 30 42.76 -9.76 2.42
CA ALA A 30 42.73 -10.84 3.42
C ALA A 30 41.35 -11.52 3.59
N ILE A 31 40.58 -11.61 2.51
CA ILE A 31 39.28 -12.29 2.44
C ILE A 31 39.42 -13.56 1.61
N THR A 32 38.77 -14.65 2.01
CA THR A 32 38.74 -15.90 1.24
C THR A 32 37.32 -16.22 0.80
N PHE A 33 37.15 -16.47 -0.50
CA PHE A 33 35.91 -16.96 -1.07
C PHE A 33 35.93 -18.48 -1.17
N ASP A 34 34.85 -19.13 -0.73
CA ASP A 34 34.70 -20.57 -0.78
C ASP A 34 34.14 -21.01 -2.14
N PRO A 35 34.91 -21.74 -2.98
CA PRO A 35 34.43 -22.21 -4.27
C PRO A 35 33.24 -23.18 -4.14
N SER A 36 33.08 -23.85 -2.99
CA SER A 36 31.96 -24.76 -2.74
C SER A 36 30.61 -24.03 -2.81
N LYS A 37 30.57 -22.76 -2.38
CA LYS A 37 29.38 -21.90 -2.31
C LYS A 37 29.11 -21.11 -3.58
N THR A 38 29.91 -21.31 -4.63
CA THR A 38 29.74 -20.59 -5.90
C THR A 38 28.68 -21.27 -6.75
N GLU A 39 27.51 -20.65 -6.82
CA GLU A 39 26.39 -21.06 -7.65
C GLU A 39 26.38 -20.29 -8.98
N ILE A 40 25.99 -20.97 -10.07
CA ILE A 40 25.96 -20.38 -11.41
C ILE A 40 24.65 -20.66 -12.10
N MET A 41 24.16 -19.67 -12.83
CA MET A 41 22.93 -19.81 -13.59
C MET A 41 23.01 -19.04 -14.91
N HIS A 42 22.56 -19.68 -15.98
CA HIS A 42 22.37 -19.03 -17.27
C HIS A 42 20.89 -18.75 -17.52
N PHE A 43 20.58 -17.50 -17.87
CA PHE A 43 19.23 -17.11 -18.30
C PHE A 43 19.16 -17.04 -19.83
N SER A 44 18.42 -17.96 -20.45
CA SER A 44 18.21 -17.96 -21.89
C SER A 44 16.91 -18.65 -22.27
N ARG A 45 16.22 -18.08 -23.26
CA ARG A 45 15.04 -18.69 -23.89
C ARG A 45 15.40 -19.74 -24.94
N LYS A 46 16.61 -19.68 -25.50
CA LYS A 46 17.10 -20.68 -26.48
C LYS A 46 17.41 -21.99 -25.78
N GLN A 47 17.15 -23.11 -26.45
CA GLN A 47 17.74 -24.39 -26.06
C GLN A 47 19.23 -24.34 -26.43
N ASN A 48 20.09 -24.56 -25.46
CA ASN A 48 21.53 -24.58 -25.67
C ASN A 48 22.00 -25.97 -25.24
N GLY A 49 22.66 -26.70 -26.16
CA GLY A 49 23.05 -28.10 -25.97
C GLY A 49 24.22 -28.32 -25.02
N SER A 50 25.08 -27.32 -24.84
CA SER A 50 26.18 -27.33 -23.86
C SER A 50 26.29 -25.96 -23.18
N SER A 51 26.56 -25.98 -21.87
CA SER A 51 26.81 -24.76 -21.08
C SER A 51 28.31 -24.69 -20.79
N PRO A 52 29.01 -23.63 -21.23
CA PRO A 52 30.45 -23.51 -21.02
C PRO A 52 30.77 -23.42 -19.52
N ALA A 53 31.81 -24.12 -19.09
CA ALA A 53 32.24 -24.19 -17.70
C ALA A 53 32.73 -22.83 -17.19
N VAL A 54 32.33 -22.50 -15.97
CA VAL A 54 32.89 -21.38 -15.21
C VAL A 54 33.78 -21.96 -14.11
N LEU A 55 34.96 -21.38 -13.92
CA LEU A 55 35.97 -21.85 -13.00
C LEU A 55 36.07 -20.89 -11.82
N HIS A 56 36.05 -21.43 -10.61
CA HIS A 56 36.47 -20.72 -9.41
C HIS A 56 37.63 -21.48 -8.80
N ASN A 57 38.84 -20.91 -8.95
CA ASN A 57 40.11 -21.59 -8.68
C ASN A 57 40.18 -22.89 -9.51
N SER A 58 40.41 -24.04 -8.86
CA SER A 58 40.43 -25.35 -9.50
C SER A 58 39.05 -26.01 -9.65
N LYS A 59 37.98 -25.40 -9.12
CA LYS A 59 36.63 -25.99 -9.16
C LYS A 59 35.88 -25.57 -10.40
N VAL A 60 35.37 -26.55 -11.14
CA VAL A 60 34.38 -26.36 -12.21
C VAL A 60 33.00 -26.16 -11.59
N CYS A 61 32.41 -24.99 -11.81
CA CYS A 61 31.04 -24.68 -11.41
C CYS A 61 30.11 -24.82 -12.63
N THR A 62 29.16 -25.73 -12.54
CA THR A 62 28.15 -25.96 -13.58
C THR A 62 26.88 -25.16 -13.30
N ALA A 63 26.14 -24.82 -14.36
CA ALA A 63 24.92 -24.06 -14.23
C ALA A 63 23.80 -24.91 -13.63
N GLU A 64 23.19 -24.43 -12.55
CA GLU A 64 22.08 -25.10 -11.87
C GLU A 64 20.74 -24.88 -12.58
N ALA A 65 19.78 -25.79 -12.35
CA ALA A 65 18.43 -25.68 -12.89
C ALA A 65 17.62 -24.55 -12.22
N SER A 66 17.87 -24.29 -10.94
CA SER A 66 17.28 -23.19 -10.17
C SER A 66 18.24 -22.67 -9.12
N MET A 67 18.37 -21.35 -9.01
CA MET A 67 19.25 -20.68 -8.06
C MET A 67 18.44 -19.84 -7.08
N ARG A 68 18.81 -19.83 -5.80
CA ARG A 68 18.12 -19.03 -4.78
C ARG A 68 18.84 -17.70 -4.56
N TRP A 69 18.17 -16.59 -4.83
CA TRP A 69 18.70 -15.25 -4.59
C TRP A 69 17.72 -14.43 -3.74
N LEU A 70 18.18 -13.96 -2.57
CA LEU A 70 17.39 -13.19 -1.60
C LEU A 70 16.02 -13.85 -1.26
N GLY A 71 15.99 -15.19 -1.23
CA GLY A 71 14.77 -15.95 -0.95
C GLY A 71 13.92 -16.30 -2.19
N VAL A 72 14.15 -15.66 -3.33
CA VAL A 72 13.47 -15.96 -4.59
C VAL A 72 14.24 -17.02 -5.37
N LEU A 73 13.53 -18.02 -5.91
CA LEU A 73 14.16 -19.07 -6.71
C LEU A 73 13.99 -18.71 -8.18
N LEU A 74 15.10 -18.48 -8.86
CA LEU A 74 15.16 -18.16 -10.28
C LEU A 74 15.40 -19.45 -11.05
N ASP A 75 14.59 -19.74 -12.06
CA ASP A 75 14.81 -20.82 -13.02
C ASP A 75 15.36 -20.25 -14.34
N ARG A 76 15.97 -21.08 -15.19
CA ARG A 76 16.63 -20.64 -16.44
C ARG A 76 15.75 -19.78 -17.34
N LYS A 77 14.45 -20.06 -17.37
CA LYS A 77 13.45 -19.36 -18.21
C LYS A 77 12.76 -18.20 -17.49
N LEU A 78 13.07 -17.95 -16.21
CA LEU A 78 12.38 -17.01 -15.34
C LEU A 78 10.85 -17.26 -15.32
N SER A 79 10.46 -18.53 -15.35
CA SER A 79 9.07 -18.99 -15.24
C SER A 79 8.61 -19.16 -13.78
N PHE A 80 9.55 -19.14 -12.83
CA PHE A 80 9.34 -19.25 -11.38
C PHE A 80 8.60 -20.51 -10.94
N LYS A 81 8.59 -21.57 -11.78
CA LYS A 81 8.00 -22.87 -11.43
C LYS A 81 8.67 -23.48 -10.19
N ALA A 82 10.00 -23.43 -10.11
CA ALA A 82 10.75 -23.93 -8.96
C ALA A 82 10.37 -23.16 -7.67
N HIS A 83 10.24 -21.84 -7.76
CA HIS A 83 9.84 -20.98 -6.65
C HIS A 83 8.46 -21.32 -6.11
N ILE A 84 7.46 -21.36 -6.99
CA ILE A 84 6.07 -21.65 -6.59
C ILE A 84 5.98 -23.07 -6.00
N THR A 85 6.69 -24.04 -6.59
CA THR A 85 6.71 -25.41 -6.07
C THR A 85 7.32 -25.50 -4.68
N TYR A 86 8.46 -24.84 -4.46
CA TYR A 86 9.15 -24.81 -3.18
C TYR A 86 8.28 -24.21 -2.07
N TRP A 87 7.70 -23.03 -2.31
CA TRP A 87 6.87 -22.33 -1.32
C TRP A 87 5.53 -23.01 -1.11
N ARG A 88 4.94 -23.61 -2.16
CA ARG A 88 3.76 -24.47 -2.05
C ARG A 88 4.03 -25.68 -1.18
N GLN A 89 5.19 -26.35 -1.32
CA GLN A 89 5.53 -27.50 -0.49
C GLN A 89 5.66 -27.09 0.98
N LYS A 90 6.33 -25.98 1.27
CA LYS A 90 6.40 -25.42 2.62
C LYS A 90 5.01 -25.11 3.20
N GLY A 91 4.16 -24.44 2.43
CA GLY A 91 2.78 -24.15 2.83
C GLY A 91 1.97 -25.42 3.07
N SER A 92 2.15 -26.44 2.22
CA SER A 92 1.43 -27.72 2.33
C SER A 92 1.86 -28.50 3.57
N ASN A 93 3.16 -28.48 3.91
CA ASN A 93 3.66 -29.08 5.15
C ASN A 93 3.02 -28.43 6.38
N MET A 94 2.93 -27.09 6.40
CA MET A 94 2.28 -26.37 7.49
C MET A 94 0.76 -26.65 7.54
N ALA A 95 0.09 -26.70 6.39
CA ALA A 95 -1.32 -27.05 6.32
C ALA A 95 -1.59 -28.47 6.86
N ASN A 96 -0.74 -29.43 6.50
CA ASN A 96 -0.82 -30.81 6.99
C ASN A 96 -0.56 -30.88 8.50
N LEU A 97 0.39 -30.11 9.03
CA LEU A 97 0.64 -30.01 10.47
C LEU A 97 -0.59 -29.46 11.22
N LEU A 98 -1.16 -28.35 10.77
CA LEU A 98 -2.39 -27.81 11.38
C LEU A 98 -3.54 -28.82 11.33
N ARG A 99 -3.63 -29.56 10.22
CA ARG A 99 -4.61 -30.61 10.06
C ARG A 99 -4.38 -31.80 11.00
N SER A 100 -3.12 -32.17 11.28
CA SER A 100 -2.85 -33.25 12.25
C SER A 100 -3.13 -32.83 13.69
N LEU A 101 -3.11 -31.53 13.98
CA LEU A 101 -3.42 -30.98 15.31
C LEU A 101 -4.91 -30.74 15.56
N SER A 102 -5.75 -30.91 14.53
CA SER A 102 -7.18 -30.61 14.58
C SER A 102 -7.99 -31.84 14.17
N ASN A 103 -8.89 -32.32 15.01
CA ASN A 103 -9.82 -33.40 14.68
C ASN A 103 -11.26 -33.03 15.08
N THR A 104 -12.23 -33.91 14.81
CA THR A 104 -13.67 -33.69 15.06
C THR A 104 -14.06 -33.70 16.54
N ILE A 105 -13.21 -34.27 17.42
CA ILE A 105 -13.49 -34.54 18.83
C ILE A 105 -12.71 -33.56 19.72
N SER A 106 -11.47 -33.25 19.35
CA SER A 106 -10.55 -32.40 20.09
C SER A 106 -9.57 -31.68 19.15
N GLY A 107 -9.00 -30.57 19.60
CA GLY A 107 -7.95 -29.86 18.87
C GLY A 107 -8.09 -28.34 18.94
N ILE A 108 -7.45 -27.69 17.98
CA ILE A 108 -7.40 -26.23 17.88
C ILE A 108 -8.75 -25.68 17.41
N ALA A 109 -9.23 -24.60 18.03
CA ALA A 109 -10.44 -23.93 17.60
C ALA A 109 -10.37 -23.52 16.11
N PRO A 110 -11.40 -23.78 15.28
CA PRO A 110 -11.38 -23.45 13.85
C PRO A 110 -11.01 -22.00 13.53
N ALA A 111 -11.45 -21.05 14.37
CA ALA A 111 -11.09 -19.64 14.24
C ALA A 111 -9.58 -19.39 14.38
N ALA A 112 -8.91 -20.10 15.30
CA ALA A 112 -7.46 -20.01 15.48
C ALA A 112 -6.69 -20.68 14.34
N VAL A 113 -7.16 -21.84 13.84
CA VAL A 113 -6.58 -22.47 12.64
C VAL A 113 -6.70 -21.53 11.44
N ARG A 114 -7.88 -20.95 11.22
CA ARG A 114 -8.12 -19.98 10.15
C ARG A 114 -7.22 -18.76 10.27
N HIS A 115 -7.01 -18.25 11.49
CA HIS A 115 -6.06 -17.18 11.73
C HIS A 115 -4.63 -17.59 11.30
N ALA A 116 -4.17 -18.78 11.70
CA ALA A 116 -2.88 -19.32 11.28
C ALA A 116 -2.75 -19.52 9.76
N VAL A 117 -3.83 -19.88 9.06
CA VAL A 117 -3.84 -19.93 7.59
C VAL A 117 -3.48 -18.56 7.01
N PHE A 118 -4.12 -17.49 7.47
CA PHE A 118 -3.88 -16.14 6.95
C PHE A 118 -2.56 -15.51 7.40
N THR A 119 -2.05 -15.83 8.59
CA THR A 119 -0.83 -15.24 9.12
C THR A 119 0.44 -16.02 8.78
N VAL A 120 0.32 -17.32 8.46
CA VAL A 120 1.47 -18.19 8.17
C VAL A 120 1.41 -18.76 6.76
N ILE A 121 0.36 -19.51 6.42
CA ILE A 121 0.33 -20.29 5.16
C ILE A 121 0.23 -19.37 3.95
N VAL A 122 -0.67 -18.37 3.98
CA VAL A 122 -0.85 -17.41 2.87
C VAL A 122 0.44 -16.62 2.59
N PRO A 123 1.12 -16.01 3.59
CA PRO A 123 2.40 -15.35 3.37
C PRO A 123 3.50 -16.27 2.82
N ILE A 124 3.55 -17.53 3.26
CA ILE A 124 4.50 -18.53 2.73
C ILE A 124 4.24 -18.76 1.24
N MET A 125 2.99 -19.01 0.85
CA MET A 125 2.65 -19.30 -0.56
C MET A 125 2.83 -18.11 -1.48
N LEU A 126 2.55 -16.89 -0.98
CA LEU A 126 2.61 -15.64 -1.75
C LEU A 126 3.94 -14.90 -1.56
N TYR A 127 4.96 -15.58 -1.02
CA TYR A 127 6.28 -14.98 -0.86
C TYR A 127 6.85 -14.55 -2.22
N GLY A 128 7.38 -13.33 -2.29
CA GLY A 128 8.03 -12.80 -3.49
C GLY A 128 7.09 -12.59 -4.68
N THR A 129 5.77 -12.48 -4.45
CA THR A 129 4.75 -12.27 -5.50
C THR A 129 5.11 -11.12 -6.44
N GLU A 130 5.73 -10.05 -5.93
CA GLU A 130 6.23 -8.91 -6.73
C GLU A 130 7.24 -9.30 -7.83
N ALA A 131 7.97 -10.39 -7.63
CA ALA A 131 9.02 -10.85 -8.55
C ALA A 131 8.49 -11.84 -9.60
N TRP A 132 7.61 -12.76 -9.18
CA TRP A 132 7.16 -13.86 -10.04
C TRP A 132 5.76 -13.70 -10.61
N LEU A 133 4.88 -12.90 -9.99
CA LEU A 133 3.51 -12.75 -10.46
C LEU A 133 3.49 -12.12 -11.85
N THR A 134 2.68 -12.70 -12.72
CA THR A 134 2.37 -12.16 -14.03
C THR A 134 0.86 -11.96 -14.15
N ASP A 135 0.45 -10.92 -14.86
CA ASP A 135 -0.97 -10.53 -14.94
C ASP A 135 -1.76 -11.31 -15.98
N ASP A 136 -3.09 -11.25 -15.86
CA ASP A 136 -4.05 -11.71 -16.85
C ASP A 136 -3.92 -10.90 -18.13
N PRO A 137 -4.24 -11.47 -19.31
CA PRO A 137 -4.06 -10.77 -20.56
C PRO A 137 -5.10 -9.66 -20.63
N THR A 138 -4.72 -8.53 -21.21
CA THR A 138 -5.72 -7.61 -21.74
C THR A 138 -6.58 -8.35 -22.78
N PRO A 139 -7.84 -7.96 -23.02
CA PRO A 139 -8.71 -8.62 -24.01
C PRO A 139 -8.06 -8.78 -25.40
N SER A 140 -7.15 -7.87 -25.76
CA SER A 140 -6.32 -7.91 -26.98
C SER A 140 -5.20 -8.96 -27.00
N MET A 141 -5.02 -9.72 -25.92
CA MET A 141 -3.88 -10.63 -25.71
C MET A 141 -4.30 -12.08 -25.41
N LYS A 142 -5.43 -12.54 -25.99
CA LYS A 142 -5.73 -13.98 -26.07
C LYS A 142 -4.58 -14.69 -26.77
N GLY A 143 -3.79 -15.47 -26.02
CA GLY A 143 -2.72 -16.34 -26.57
C GLY A 143 -1.28 -16.07 -26.12
N SER A 144 -1.00 -15.10 -25.24
CA SER A 144 0.38 -14.83 -24.80
C SER A 144 0.81 -15.59 -23.53
N SER A 145 2.00 -16.18 -23.55
CA SER A 145 2.58 -17.11 -22.56
C SER A 145 3.02 -16.48 -21.22
N LEU A 146 2.41 -15.37 -20.79
CA LEU A 146 2.81 -14.59 -19.61
C LEU A 146 1.73 -14.58 -18.51
N HIS A 147 0.99 -15.68 -18.36
CA HIS A 147 0.06 -15.91 -17.26
C HIS A 147 0.70 -16.80 -16.20
N LEU A 148 0.27 -16.64 -14.95
CA LEU A 148 0.41 -17.74 -14.01
C LEU A 148 -0.31 -18.92 -14.66
N SER A 149 0.43 -19.95 -15.04
CA SER A 149 -0.19 -21.09 -15.72
C SER A 149 -1.32 -21.64 -14.85
N GLN A 150 -2.41 -22.09 -15.45
CA GLN A 150 -3.51 -22.71 -14.71
C GLN A 150 -2.98 -23.81 -13.77
N THR A 151 -1.93 -24.51 -14.19
CA THR A 151 -1.19 -25.49 -13.38
C THR A 151 -0.59 -24.90 -12.10
N GLN A 152 0.06 -23.73 -12.17
CA GLN A 152 0.62 -23.04 -11.00
C GLN A 152 -0.47 -22.52 -10.07
N LEU A 153 -1.53 -21.92 -10.61
CA LEU A 153 -2.68 -21.48 -9.82
C LEU A 153 -3.34 -22.66 -9.09
N ASN A 154 -3.60 -23.75 -9.82
CA ASN A 154 -4.15 -24.99 -9.26
C ASN A 154 -3.23 -25.59 -8.19
N ALA A 155 -1.91 -25.44 -8.31
CA ALA A 155 -0.97 -25.93 -7.30
C ALA A 155 -1.09 -25.16 -5.98
N ILE A 156 -1.22 -23.82 -6.04
CA ILE A 156 -1.47 -22.97 -4.88
C ILE A 156 -2.85 -23.28 -4.28
N GLN A 157 -3.88 -23.40 -5.13
CA GLN A 157 -5.23 -23.74 -4.70
C GLN A 157 -5.30 -25.08 -3.97
N LYS A 158 -4.54 -26.09 -4.43
CA LYS A 158 -4.47 -27.40 -3.73
C LYS A 158 -3.95 -27.25 -2.30
N CYS A 159 -2.95 -26.40 -2.07
CA CYS A 159 -2.43 -26.13 -0.73
C CYS A 159 -3.50 -25.43 0.14
N LEU A 160 -4.19 -24.42 -0.41
CA LEU A 160 -5.30 -23.75 0.27
C LEU A 160 -6.45 -24.71 0.61
N ASN A 161 -6.79 -25.64 -0.28
CA ASN A 161 -7.83 -26.64 -0.01
C ASN A 161 -7.44 -27.55 1.16
N THR A 162 -6.16 -27.93 1.27
CA THR A 162 -5.66 -28.66 2.44
C THR A 162 -5.79 -27.82 3.71
N ALA A 163 -5.47 -26.53 3.66
CA ALA A 163 -5.62 -25.62 4.79
C ALA A 163 -7.10 -25.43 5.19
N CYS A 164 -8.02 -25.32 4.22
CA CYS A 164 -9.47 -25.26 4.50
C CYS A 164 -9.95 -26.53 5.21
N LYS A 165 -9.43 -27.70 4.82
CA LYS A 165 -9.71 -28.99 5.48
C LYS A 165 -9.02 -29.15 6.84
N ALA A 166 -8.11 -28.26 7.21
CA ALA A 166 -7.59 -28.15 8.57
C ALA A 166 -8.52 -27.30 9.46
N ILE A 167 -9.21 -26.32 8.87
CA ILE A 167 -10.18 -25.45 9.56
C ILE A 167 -11.48 -26.21 9.82
N LEU A 168 -11.99 -26.90 8.81
CA LEU A 168 -13.29 -27.56 8.86
C LEU A 168 -13.16 -29.08 8.91
N PRO A 169 -13.94 -29.76 9.78
CA PRO A 169 -14.00 -31.21 9.82
C PRO A 169 -14.90 -31.78 8.70
N VAL A 170 -14.50 -31.60 7.44
CA VAL A 170 -15.29 -31.98 6.27
C VAL A 170 -14.68 -33.14 5.50
N TRP A 171 -15.53 -33.89 4.79
CA TRP A 171 -15.12 -35.02 3.95
C TRP A 171 -14.15 -34.57 2.84
N ARG A 172 -13.26 -35.46 2.41
CA ARG A 172 -12.30 -35.17 1.33
C ARG A 172 -13.00 -34.82 0.02
N THR A 173 -14.20 -35.36 -0.20
CA THR A 173 -15.06 -35.21 -1.39
C THR A 173 -15.93 -33.96 -1.37
N THR A 174 -15.94 -33.18 -0.28
CA THR A 174 -16.70 -31.92 -0.19
C THR A 174 -16.38 -31.02 -1.37
N PRO A 175 -17.38 -30.54 -2.13
CA PRO A 175 -17.13 -29.66 -3.26
C PRO A 175 -16.37 -28.39 -2.81
N ASN A 176 -15.37 -28.00 -3.59
CA ASN A 176 -14.46 -26.91 -3.22
C ASN A 176 -15.17 -25.60 -2.91
N ILE A 177 -16.29 -25.32 -3.59
CA ILE A 177 -17.01 -24.07 -3.43
C ILE A 177 -17.59 -23.89 -2.03
N TYR A 178 -18.18 -24.95 -1.49
CA TYR A 178 -18.67 -24.98 -0.11
C TYR A 178 -17.50 -25.00 0.87
N LEU A 179 -16.44 -25.75 0.57
CA LEU A 179 -15.24 -25.78 1.41
C LEU A 179 -14.65 -24.38 1.63
N TRP A 180 -14.53 -23.56 0.58
CA TRP A 180 -13.98 -22.22 0.67
C TRP A 180 -14.89 -21.27 1.44
N LYS A 181 -16.20 -21.32 1.11
CA LYS A 181 -17.23 -20.50 1.73
C LYS A 181 -17.29 -20.73 3.24
N GLU A 182 -17.46 -21.98 3.66
CA GLU A 182 -17.59 -22.35 5.07
C GLU A 182 -16.26 -22.14 5.83
N ALA A 183 -15.11 -22.35 5.20
CA ALA A 183 -13.82 -22.12 5.85
C ALA A 183 -13.50 -20.61 5.96
N GLY A 184 -14.25 -19.77 5.25
CA GLY A 184 -13.98 -18.35 5.13
C GLY A 184 -12.59 -18.06 4.53
N VAL A 185 -12.13 -18.90 3.59
CA VAL A 185 -10.83 -18.76 2.92
C VAL A 185 -11.07 -18.54 1.42
N PRO A 186 -10.76 -17.34 0.90
CA PRO A 186 -10.91 -17.04 -0.52
C PRO A 186 -10.02 -17.90 -1.42
N ALA A 187 -10.42 -18.06 -2.68
CA ALA A 187 -9.65 -18.78 -3.69
C ALA A 187 -8.26 -18.15 -3.91
N ALA A 188 -7.32 -18.95 -4.42
CA ALA A 188 -5.95 -18.53 -4.69
C ALA A 188 -5.91 -17.29 -5.60
N GLU A 189 -6.79 -17.24 -6.61
CA GLU A 189 -6.88 -16.12 -7.55
C GLU A 189 -7.22 -14.80 -6.85
N ASP A 190 -8.22 -14.80 -5.96
CA ASP A 190 -8.62 -13.61 -5.21
C ASP A 190 -7.53 -13.13 -4.27
N GLN A 191 -6.83 -14.07 -3.61
CA GLN A 191 -5.71 -13.74 -2.74
C GLN A 191 -4.54 -13.13 -3.53
N ILE A 192 -4.27 -13.64 -4.74
CA ILE A 192 -3.25 -13.09 -5.63
C ILE A 192 -3.66 -11.70 -6.13
N LYS A 193 -4.92 -11.50 -6.54
CA LYS A 193 -5.45 -10.19 -6.94
C LYS A 193 -5.31 -9.16 -5.81
N ALA A 194 -5.74 -9.52 -4.59
CA ALA A 194 -5.61 -8.63 -3.44
C ALA A 194 -4.15 -8.32 -3.08
N THR A 195 -3.26 -9.31 -3.18
CA THR A 195 -1.82 -9.12 -2.95
C THR A 195 -1.18 -8.21 -4.00
N ARG A 196 -1.60 -8.33 -5.26
CA ARG A 196 -1.14 -7.47 -6.36
C ARG A 196 -1.44 -6.00 -6.09
N VAL A 197 -2.68 -5.67 -5.72
CA VAL A 197 -3.06 -4.27 -5.43
C VAL A 197 -2.30 -3.75 -4.20
N ARG A 198 -2.09 -4.59 -3.18
CA ARG A 198 -1.27 -4.23 -2.00
C ARG A 198 0.17 -3.90 -2.37
N ILE A 199 0.80 -4.72 -3.20
CA ILE A 199 2.18 -4.49 -3.69
C ILE A 199 2.24 -3.22 -4.53
N SER A 200 1.25 -2.99 -5.40
CA SER A 200 1.17 -1.77 -6.20
C SER A 200 1.12 -0.52 -5.32
N LEU A 201 0.23 -0.48 -4.33
CA LEU A 201 0.15 0.65 -3.41
C LEU A 201 1.47 0.84 -2.65
N ARG A 202 2.12 -0.26 -2.24
CA ARG A 202 3.45 -0.18 -1.64
C ARG A 202 4.42 0.52 -2.58
N ILE A 203 4.52 0.11 -3.84
CA ILE A 203 5.42 0.71 -4.84
C ILE A 203 5.09 2.19 -5.09
N ALA A 204 3.81 2.53 -5.20
CA ALA A 204 3.37 3.91 -5.43
C ALA A 204 3.79 4.84 -4.27
N THR A 205 3.67 4.36 -3.04
CA THR A 205 3.94 5.13 -1.81
C THR A 205 5.40 5.11 -1.35
N LEU A 206 6.31 4.52 -2.12
CA LEU A 206 7.75 4.57 -1.84
C LEU A 206 8.28 6.00 -2.02
N ASP A 207 9.34 6.31 -1.27
CA ASP A 207 10.14 7.52 -1.45
C ASP A 207 10.75 7.58 -2.86
N ASP A 208 10.86 8.77 -3.44
CA ASP A 208 11.36 8.93 -4.82
C ASP A 208 12.84 8.53 -4.99
N GLN A 209 13.63 8.54 -3.92
CA GLN A 209 15.00 8.03 -3.91
C GLN A 209 15.07 6.50 -3.81
N HIS A 210 13.94 5.82 -3.59
CA HIS A 210 13.94 4.36 -3.52
C HIS A 210 14.34 3.76 -4.87
N PRO A 211 15.22 2.73 -4.93
CA PRO A 211 15.72 2.17 -6.20
C PRO A 211 14.62 1.75 -7.20
N LEU A 212 13.49 1.25 -6.71
CA LEU A 212 12.33 0.93 -7.57
C LEU A 212 11.67 2.16 -8.20
N ARG A 213 11.59 3.28 -7.48
CA ARG A 213 11.03 4.55 -7.98
C ARG A 213 11.97 5.17 -9.00
N ILE A 214 13.27 5.22 -8.71
CA ILE A 214 14.30 5.65 -9.66
C ILE A 214 14.22 4.81 -10.95
N ARG A 215 14.15 3.48 -10.83
CA ARG A 215 14.05 2.59 -11.99
C ARG A 215 12.78 2.81 -12.81
N LEU A 216 11.65 3.09 -12.15
CA LEU A 216 10.38 3.43 -12.81
C LEU A 216 10.45 4.80 -13.49
N ALA A 217 10.99 5.82 -12.83
CA ALA A 217 11.18 7.15 -13.41
C ALA A 217 12.06 7.09 -14.67
N ASN A 218 13.18 6.38 -14.61
CA ASN A 218 14.07 6.16 -15.77
C ASN A 218 13.40 5.38 -16.89
N LEU A 219 12.49 4.47 -16.57
CA LEU A 219 11.71 3.74 -17.58
C LEU A 219 10.66 4.64 -18.23
N HIS A 220 9.91 5.41 -17.44
CA HIS A 220 8.95 6.40 -17.95
C HIS A 220 9.63 7.45 -18.83
N HIS A 221 10.78 7.97 -18.39
CA HIS A 221 11.58 8.92 -19.15
C HIS A 221 11.98 8.34 -20.51
N ARG A 222 12.58 7.14 -20.54
CA ARG A 222 12.93 6.47 -21.80
C ARG A 222 11.73 6.29 -22.73
N ILE A 223 10.61 5.79 -22.22
CA ILE A 223 9.40 5.58 -23.01
C ILE A 223 8.87 6.90 -23.59
N ARG A 224 8.96 8.00 -22.83
CA ARG A 224 8.47 9.33 -23.27
C ARG A 224 9.23 9.87 -24.48
N PHE A 225 10.53 9.58 -24.58
CA PHE A 225 11.42 10.07 -25.65
C PHE A 225 11.66 9.05 -26.77
N GLU A 226 10.99 7.91 -26.74
CA GLU A 226 10.98 6.95 -27.85
C GLU A 226 10.22 7.49 -29.06
N ILE A 227 10.58 7.03 -30.27
CA ILE A 227 9.92 7.43 -31.52
C ILE A 227 8.42 7.09 -31.49
N ASN A 228 8.06 5.97 -30.86
CA ASN A 228 6.67 5.57 -30.63
C ASN A 228 6.43 5.25 -29.15
N PRO A 229 6.11 6.27 -28.32
CA PRO A 229 5.89 6.09 -26.88
C PRO A 229 4.76 5.12 -26.55
N ALA A 230 3.72 5.07 -27.38
CA ALA A 230 2.59 4.16 -27.19
C ALA A 230 3.01 2.70 -27.37
N ALA A 231 3.75 2.38 -28.45
CA ALA A 231 4.26 1.04 -28.67
C ALA A 231 5.26 0.62 -27.57
N SER A 232 6.19 1.50 -27.20
CA SER A 232 7.16 1.24 -26.12
C SER A 232 6.48 1.04 -24.77
N ARG A 233 5.42 1.79 -24.47
CA ARG A 233 4.60 1.58 -23.27
C ARG A 233 3.92 0.21 -23.28
N ASN A 234 3.35 -0.21 -24.41
CA ASN A 234 2.73 -1.53 -24.54
C ASN A 234 3.76 -2.68 -24.36
N VAL A 235 4.97 -2.52 -24.91
CA VAL A 235 6.07 -3.48 -24.71
C VAL A 235 6.51 -3.54 -23.25
N ALA A 236 6.69 -2.38 -22.59
CA ALA A 236 7.02 -2.31 -21.17
C ALA A 236 5.93 -2.96 -20.32
N GLN A 237 4.66 -2.69 -20.61
CA GLN A 237 3.53 -3.32 -19.95
C GLN A 237 3.54 -4.84 -20.16
N ARG A 238 3.91 -5.35 -21.34
CA ARG A 238 3.96 -6.79 -21.59
C ARG A 238 5.08 -7.49 -20.82
N TYR A 239 6.29 -6.91 -20.80
CA TYR A 239 7.49 -7.63 -20.36
C TYR A 239 8.06 -7.18 -19.00
N ILE A 240 7.72 -5.98 -18.52
CA ILE A 240 8.29 -5.41 -17.29
C ILE A 240 7.25 -5.47 -16.16
N ARG A 241 7.42 -6.43 -15.25
CA ARG A 241 6.53 -6.64 -14.09
C ARG A 241 6.40 -5.40 -13.21
N LEU A 242 7.52 -4.75 -12.90
CA LEU A 242 7.54 -3.53 -12.08
C LEU A 242 6.67 -2.42 -12.68
N PHE A 243 6.75 -2.22 -14.00
CA PHE A 243 5.98 -1.21 -14.72
C PHE A 243 4.48 -1.53 -14.69
N ARG A 244 4.09 -2.80 -14.80
CA ARG A 244 2.69 -3.21 -14.66
C ARG A 244 2.15 -2.93 -13.27
N LEU A 245 2.89 -3.36 -12.24
CA LEU A 245 2.48 -3.18 -10.85
C LEU A 245 2.34 -1.70 -10.50
N SER A 246 3.22 -0.82 -10.99
CA SER A 246 3.12 0.61 -10.72
C SER A 246 1.87 1.27 -11.33
N ARG A 247 1.31 0.72 -12.41
CA ARG A 247 0.15 1.32 -13.09
C ARG A 247 -1.18 1.10 -12.39
N ILE A 248 -1.29 0.12 -11.49
CA ILE A 248 -2.54 -0.15 -10.76
C ILE A 248 -2.90 1.01 -9.80
N GLN A 249 -1.90 1.78 -9.36
CA GLN A 249 -2.05 2.94 -8.47
C GLN A 249 -1.30 4.13 -9.06
N GLU A 250 -1.47 4.37 -10.37
CA GLU A 250 -0.80 5.46 -11.10
C GLU A 250 -1.23 6.86 -10.65
N ASP A 251 -2.42 6.95 -10.04
CA ASP A 251 -3.03 8.16 -9.48
C ASP A 251 -2.55 8.50 -8.06
N MET A 252 -1.69 7.67 -7.48
CA MET A 252 -1.14 7.87 -6.15
C MET A 252 0.20 8.59 -6.19
N ASP A 253 0.32 9.65 -5.39
CA ASP A 253 1.57 10.36 -5.20
C ASP A 253 2.60 9.53 -4.41
N SER A 254 3.88 9.76 -4.71
CA SER A 254 4.97 9.30 -3.84
C SER A 254 4.85 9.96 -2.47
N ILE A 255 5.38 9.25 -1.48
CA ILE A 255 5.34 9.76 -0.12
C ILE A 255 6.79 9.82 0.38
N PRO A 256 7.40 11.03 0.38
CA PRO A 256 8.76 11.21 0.82
C PRO A 256 8.96 10.72 2.25
N LEU A 257 10.10 10.08 2.48
CA LEU A 257 10.58 9.73 3.80
C LEU A 257 11.08 11.01 4.46
N ILE A 258 10.43 11.39 5.56
CA ILE A 258 10.82 12.56 6.34
C ILE A 258 11.62 12.13 7.58
N PRO A 259 12.61 12.94 8.02
CA PRO A 259 13.27 12.70 9.30
C PRO A 259 12.26 12.79 10.45
N ARG A 260 12.57 12.10 11.55
CA ARG A 260 11.77 12.22 12.77
C ARG A 260 11.89 13.64 13.32
N ARG A 261 10.76 14.18 13.78
CA ARG A 261 10.69 15.50 14.41
C ARG A 261 10.90 15.37 15.92
N PHE A 262 11.88 16.10 16.47
CA PHE A 262 12.27 16.09 17.88
C PHE A 262 12.15 17.47 18.55
N SER A 263 11.28 18.36 18.06
CA SER A 263 11.17 19.73 18.58
C SER A 263 10.57 19.76 19.99
N ASP A 264 11.19 20.46 20.93
CA ASP A 264 10.64 20.68 22.28
C ASP A 264 9.59 21.81 22.32
N ASN A 265 9.48 22.61 21.26
CA ASN A 265 8.46 23.67 21.11
C ASN A 265 7.05 23.12 20.81
N ILE A 266 6.78 21.88 21.22
CA ILE A 266 5.53 21.17 21.00
C ILE A 266 4.63 21.35 22.24
N HIS A 267 3.84 22.42 22.25
CA HIS A 267 2.75 22.57 23.22
C HIS A 267 1.50 21.85 22.72
N THR A 268 1.51 20.51 22.81
CA THR A 268 0.32 19.67 22.60
C THR A 268 -0.16 19.11 23.93
N ILE A 269 -1.40 19.43 24.31
CA ILE A 269 -2.06 18.88 25.49
C ILE A 269 -2.92 17.70 25.02
N LEU A 270 -2.56 16.50 25.43
CA LEU A 270 -3.35 15.29 25.18
C LEU A 270 -4.21 14.95 26.40
N ASN A 271 -5.26 14.16 26.18
CA ASN A 271 -6.06 13.63 27.27
C ASN A 271 -5.22 12.75 28.19
N SER A 272 -5.34 13.00 29.50
CA SER A 272 -4.69 12.24 30.57
C SER A 272 -5.69 11.50 31.44
N ALA A 273 -6.97 11.89 31.36
CA ALA A 273 -8.05 11.40 32.20
C ALA A 273 -9.27 10.93 31.37
N SER A 274 -10.38 10.64 32.05
CA SER A 274 -11.65 10.27 31.40
C SER A 274 -12.21 11.43 30.57
N LYS A 275 -13.12 11.14 29.62
CA LYS A 275 -13.74 12.19 28.80
C LYS A 275 -14.50 13.20 29.66
N GLU A 276 -15.20 12.73 30.69
CA GLU A 276 -15.99 13.53 31.61
C GLU A 276 -15.11 14.52 32.40
N GLU A 277 -13.98 14.04 32.94
CA GLU A 277 -13.03 14.88 33.66
C GLU A 277 -12.41 15.94 32.74
N GLU A 278 -11.97 15.54 31.55
CA GLU A 278 -11.41 16.46 30.55
C GLU A 278 -12.45 17.49 30.07
N THR A 279 -13.73 17.14 30.02
CA THR A 279 -14.81 18.11 29.73
C THR A 279 -14.88 19.17 30.81
N GLN A 280 -14.84 18.79 32.09
CA GLN A 280 -14.87 19.74 33.20
C GLN A 280 -13.61 20.62 33.22
N VAL A 281 -12.45 20.05 32.95
CA VAL A 281 -11.18 20.79 32.82
C VAL A 281 -11.27 21.80 31.68
N HIS A 282 -11.80 21.40 30.52
CA HIS A 282 -11.93 22.30 29.37
C HIS A 282 -12.95 23.42 29.61
N LEU A 283 -14.11 23.11 30.21
CA LEU A 283 -15.12 24.11 30.56
C LEU A 283 -14.62 25.10 31.62
N SER A 284 -13.88 24.62 32.63
CA SER A 284 -13.27 25.50 33.62
C SER A 284 -12.22 26.43 33.00
N TRP A 285 -11.39 25.92 32.08
CA TRP A 285 -10.47 26.74 31.29
C TRP A 285 -11.19 27.78 30.41
N LEU A 286 -12.35 27.47 29.83
CA LEU A 286 -13.13 28.48 29.09
C LEU A 286 -13.67 29.57 30.01
N ARG A 287 -14.08 29.23 31.23
CA ARG A 287 -14.56 30.20 32.23
C ARG A 287 -13.48 31.16 32.70
N THR A 288 -12.19 30.79 32.62
CA THR A 288 -11.09 31.72 32.91
C THR A 288 -10.92 32.79 31.83
N ASN A 289 -11.73 32.76 30.75
CA ASN A 289 -11.65 33.65 29.59
C ASN A 289 -10.22 33.74 29.04
N PRO A 290 -9.70 32.63 28.47
CA PRO A 290 -8.31 32.53 28.10
C PRO A 290 -7.96 33.57 27.02
N ASP A 291 -6.80 34.19 27.18
CA ASP A 291 -6.33 35.22 26.25
C ASP A 291 -6.18 34.66 24.84
N GLY A 292 -6.48 35.52 23.86
CA GLY A 292 -6.24 35.27 22.44
C GLY A 292 -7.39 34.61 21.69
N LEU A 293 -7.03 33.78 20.70
CA LEU A 293 -7.97 33.14 19.78
C LEU A 293 -8.11 31.65 20.11
N ILE A 294 -9.34 31.16 20.10
CA ILE A 294 -9.64 29.73 20.26
C ILE A 294 -10.22 29.23 18.94
N VAL A 295 -9.57 28.24 18.36
CA VAL A 295 -10.03 27.56 17.15
C VAL A 295 -10.57 26.20 17.54
N TYR A 296 -11.80 25.89 17.17
CA TYR A 296 -12.29 24.51 17.19
C TYR A 296 -12.34 24.00 15.76
N SER A 297 -11.95 22.75 15.56
CA SER A 297 -12.03 22.09 14.27
C SER A 297 -12.44 20.64 14.43
N ASP A 298 -13.21 20.16 13.46
CA ASP A 298 -13.66 18.77 13.41
C ASP A 298 -13.71 18.26 11.96
N GLY A 299 -13.70 16.95 11.80
CA GLY A 299 -13.87 16.22 10.55
C GLY A 299 -15.04 15.26 10.62
N SER A 300 -15.88 15.24 9.59
CA SER A 300 -17.02 14.34 9.50
C SER A 300 -16.96 13.50 8.24
N LYS A 301 -17.53 12.30 8.30
CA LYS A 301 -17.68 11.38 7.19
C LYS A 301 -19.09 10.82 7.16
N LEU A 302 -19.74 10.96 6.01
CA LEU A 302 -21.08 10.45 5.75
C LEU A 302 -21.04 8.95 5.37
N GLU A 303 -22.20 8.31 5.41
CA GLU A 303 -22.36 6.87 5.06
C GLU A 303 -21.93 6.57 3.62
N ASP A 304 -22.12 7.52 2.70
CA ASP A 304 -21.68 7.44 1.30
C ASP A 304 -20.17 7.70 1.10
N ASN A 305 -19.41 7.73 2.20
CA ASN A 305 -17.97 7.96 2.27
C ASN A 305 -17.49 9.37 1.91
N LYS A 306 -18.39 10.33 1.66
CA LYS A 306 -17.98 11.72 1.53
C LYS A 306 -17.51 12.24 2.88
N ALA A 307 -16.37 12.91 2.88
CA ALA A 307 -15.82 13.55 4.07
C ALA A 307 -15.72 15.06 3.89
N GLY A 308 -15.74 15.78 5.00
CA GLY A 308 -15.57 17.22 5.03
C GLY A 308 -15.15 17.69 6.41
N TYR A 309 -14.62 18.91 6.47
CA TYR A 309 -14.18 19.52 7.72
C TYR A 309 -14.98 20.76 8.04
N GLY A 310 -14.99 21.10 9.32
CA GLY A 310 -15.52 22.33 9.88
C GLY A 310 -14.49 22.99 10.77
N TYR A 311 -14.49 24.31 10.82
CA TYR A 311 -13.76 25.05 11.84
C TYR A 311 -14.53 26.31 12.24
N ILE A 312 -14.27 26.77 13.45
CA ILE A 312 -14.83 27.99 14.01
C ILE A 312 -13.77 28.68 14.88
N VAL A 313 -13.71 30.00 14.82
CA VAL A 313 -12.73 30.83 15.53
C VAL A 313 -13.46 31.77 16.47
N TYR A 314 -13.06 31.74 17.74
CA TYR A 314 -13.59 32.58 18.80
C TYR A 314 -12.52 33.55 19.32
N ARG A 315 -12.97 34.73 19.73
CA ARG A 315 -12.19 35.72 20.50
C ARG A 315 -13.07 36.22 21.65
N ASN A 316 -12.59 36.10 22.89
CA ASN A 316 -13.33 36.52 24.09
C ASN A 316 -14.79 35.98 24.12
N GLY A 317 -14.96 34.69 23.81
CA GLY A 317 -16.27 34.03 23.75
C GLY A 317 -17.15 34.40 22.55
N THR A 318 -16.76 35.36 21.72
CA THR A 318 -17.50 35.78 20.52
C THR A 318 -16.93 35.11 19.29
N GLU A 319 -17.79 34.58 18.44
CA GLU A 319 -17.38 34.01 17.16
C GLU A 319 -16.95 35.13 16.20
N ILE A 320 -15.77 34.98 15.60
CA ILE A 320 -15.22 35.95 14.63
C ILE A 320 -15.05 35.38 13.23
N ASP A 321 -15.01 34.05 13.10
CA ASP A 321 -14.91 33.39 11.80
C ASP A 321 -15.39 31.94 11.85
N ARG A 322 -15.86 31.42 10.72
CA ARG A 322 -16.23 30.02 10.56
C ARG A 322 -16.04 29.57 9.12
N GLY A 323 -15.80 28.28 8.94
CA GLY A 323 -15.75 27.70 7.60
C GLY A 323 -16.02 26.21 7.60
N SER A 324 -16.41 25.71 6.43
CA SER A 324 -16.54 24.28 6.19
C SER A 324 -16.19 23.97 4.74
N ARG A 325 -15.74 22.73 4.48
CA ARG A 325 -15.46 22.30 3.10
C ARG A 325 -15.53 20.80 2.93
N GLN A 326 -16.01 20.39 1.76
CA GLN A 326 -16.00 19.02 1.27
C GLN A 326 -14.58 18.61 0.84
N LEU A 327 -14.20 17.35 1.06
CA LEU A 327 -12.87 16.79 0.83
C LEU A 327 -12.82 15.53 -0.07
N GLY A 328 -13.84 15.28 -0.86
CA GLY A 328 -13.96 14.05 -1.63
C GLY A 328 -14.20 12.84 -0.72
N PHE A 329 -13.65 11.69 -1.11
CA PHE A 329 -13.82 10.41 -0.43
C PHE A 329 -12.73 10.12 0.63
N ARG A 330 -12.49 11.07 1.53
CA ARG A 330 -11.41 10.97 2.53
C ARG A 330 -11.81 10.21 3.79
N GLU A 331 -10.84 9.92 4.66
CA GLU A 331 -11.12 9.46 6.02
C GLU A 331 -11.36 10.64 6.97
N VAL A 332 -12.08 10.40 8.07
CA VAL A 332 -12.34 11.42 9.11
C VAL A 332 -11.03 12.06 9.59
N PHE A 333 -9.99 11.25 9.81
CA PHE A 333 -8.64 11.70 10.15
C PHE A 333 -8.05 12.74 9.18
N ASP A 334 -8.27 12.57 7.87
CA ASP A 334 -7.78 13.50 6.85
C ASP A 334 -8.56 14.83 6.90
N ALA A 335 -9.85 14.76 7.27
CA ALA A 335 -10.72 15.91 7.40
C ALA A 335 -10.40 16.73 8.66
N GLU A 336 -10.18 16.10 9.79
CA GLU A 336 -9.83 16.77 11.04
C GLU A 336 -8.55 17.62 10.90
N ILE A 337 -7.45 17.06 10.37
CA ILE A 337 -6.21 17.85 10.17
C ILE A 337 -6.41 18.97 9.15
N SER A 338 -7.24 18.75 8.13
CA SER A 338 -7.59 19.80 7.16
C SER A 338 -8.37 20.93 7.83
N GLY A 339 -9.31 20.61 8.70
CA GLY A 339 -10.07 21.55 9.52
C GLY A 339 -9.16 22.35 10.43
N ALA A 340 -8.30 21.67 11.19
CA ALA A 340 -7.35 22.27 12.11
C ALA A 340 -6.40 23.25 11.40
N LEU A 341 -5.81 22.84 10.26
CA LEU A 341 -4.93 23.69 9.47
C LEU A 341 -5.65 24.91 8.90
N ARG A 342 -6.90 24.74 8.44
CA ARG A 342 -7.68 25.83 7.85
C ARG A 342 -8.14 26.81 8.92
N GLY A 343 -8.60 26.32 10.07
CA GLY A 343 -8.94 27.14 11.22
C GLY A 343 -7.73 27.91 11.75
N LEU A 344 -6.56 27.28 11.88
CA LEU A 344 -5.33 27.96 12.28
C LEU A 344 -4.94 29.07 11.31
N ARG A 345 -4.95 28.81 10.00
CA ARG A 345 -4.67 29.82 8.97
C ARG A 345 -5.64 30.99 9.03
N GLN A 346 -6.91 30.73 9.34
CA GLN A 346 -7.91 31.78 9.43
C GLN A 346 -7.75 32.60 10.72
N ALA A 347 -7.45 31.96 11.85
CA ALA A 347 -7.13 32.65 13.09
C ALA A 347 -5.93 33.58 12.96
N ILE A 348 -4.89 33.19 12.22
CA ILE A 348 -3.71 34.04 11.97
C ILE A 348 -4.06 35.34 11.23
N LYS A 349 -5.07 35.34 10.36
CA LYS A 349 -5.49 36.58 9.67
C LYS A 349 -6.14 37.59 10.62
N HIS A 350 -6.70 37.11 11.72
CA HIS A 350 -7.39 37.92 12.73
C HIS A 350 -6.50 38.25 13.94
N CYS A 351 -5.24 37.84 13.92
CA CYS A 351 -4.32 37.99 15.04
C CYS A 351 -3.44 39.24 14.93
N THR A 352 -3.12 39.84 16.07
CA THR A 352 -1.98 40.76 16.18
C THR A 352 -0.70 39.96 16.52
N PRO A 353 0.52 40.53 16.37
CA PRO A 353 1.78 39.79 16.53
C PRO A 353 1.95 39.02 17.85
N ASN A 354 1.27 39.43 18.92
CA ASN A 354 1.37 38.80 20.25
C ASN A 354 0.11 38.03 20.68
N THR A 355 -0.88 37.85 19.80
CA THR A 355 -2.11 37.13 20.19
C THR A 355 -1.84 35.63 20.23
N PRO A 356 -2.02 34.94 21.38
CA PRO A 356 -1.91 33.48 21.45
C PRO A 356 -3.08 32.81 20.73
N ILE A 357 -2.85 31.61 20.19
CA ILE A 357 -3.84 30.82 19.48
C ILE A 357 -3.87 29.42 20.08
N THR A 358 -5.05 28.98 20.51
CA THR A 358 -5.28 27.61 20.99
C THR A 358 -6.15 26.86 20.00
N VAL A 359 -5.62 25.81 19.37
CA VAL A 359 -6.37 24.94 18.45
C VAL A 359 -6.87 23.72 19.21
N CYS A 360 -8.19 23.59 19.29
CA CYS A 360 -8.92 22.52 19.96
C CYS A 360 -9.35 21.46 18.94
N ILE A 361 -8.95 20.21 19.18
CA ILE A 361 -9.16 19.07 18.27
C ILE A 361 -9.61 17.87 19.09
N ASP A 362 -10.61 17.13 18.64
CA ASP A 362 -11.16 15.99 19.40
C ASP A 362 -10.54 14.62 19.05
N ASN A 363 -9.65 14.59 18.07
CA ASN A 363 -8.90 13.40 17.72
C ASN A 363 -7.46 13.43 18.23
N SER A 364 -7.20 12.56 19.20
CA SER A 364 -5.87 12.41 19.83
C SER A 364 -4.79 11.97 18.84
N SER A 365 -5.14 11.25 17.76
CA SER A 365 -4.17 10.86 16.72
C SER A 365 -3.71 12.06 15.89
N VAL A 366 -4.60 13.02 15.63
CA VAL A 366 -4.24 14.27 14.94
C VAL A 366 -3.38 15.14 15.84
N VAL A 367 -3.75 15.29 17.12
CA VAL A 367 -2.94 16.02 18.10
C VAL A 367 -1.53 15.42 18.22
N ARG A 368 -1.42 14.08 18.32
CA ARG A 368 -0.13 13.37 18.31
C ARG A 368 0.65 13.57 17.01
N GLY A 369 -0.02 13.59 15.86
CA GLY A 369 0.62 13.82 14.56
C GLY A 369 1.17 15.23 14.44
N ILE A 370 0.45 16.25 14.92
CA ILE A 370 0.90 17.64 14.97
C ILE A 370 2.09 17.78 15.92
N GLY A 371 1.99 17.15 17.10
CA GLY A 371 3.03 17.14 18.12
C GLY A 371 4.14 16.13 17.90
N GLY A 372 4.22 15.50 16.74
CA GLY A 372 5.20 14.45 16.49
C GLY A 372 5.71 14.46 15.06
N THR A 373 6.10 13.29 14.58
CA THR A 373 6.47 13.10 13.18
C THR A 373 5.21 12.97 12.33
N ALA A 374 5.10 13.77 11.27
CA ALA A 374 3.91 13.80 10.43
C ALA A 374 3.59 12.40 9.84
N PRO A 375 2.34 11.91 9.99
CA PRO A 375 1.92 10.62 9.46
C PRO A 375 1.94 10.61 7.92
N MET A 376 1.82 9.42 7.32
CA MET A 376 1.82 9.27 5.86
C MET A 376 0.56 9.85 5.22
N SER A 377 -0.59 9.79 5.90
CA SER A 377 -1.83 10.39 5.43
C SER A 377 -1.86 11.87 5.74
N SER A 378 -2.34 12.67 4.79
CA SER A 378 -2.42 14.13 4.90
C SER A 378 -1.11 14.78 5.39
N ARG A 379 0.04 14.20 4.99
CA ARG A 379 1.35 14.66 5.44
C ARG A 379 1.58 16.13 5.12
N ALA A 380 1.18 16.57 3.93
CA ALA A 380 1.34 17.94 3.50
C ALA A 380 0.61 18.91 4.45
N GLU A 381 -0.59 18.54 4.91
CA GLU A 381 -1.37 19.31 5.87
C GLU A 381 -0.71 19.33 7.25
N PHE A 382 -0.20 18.19 7.72
CA PHE A 382 0.58 18.15 8.96
C PHE A 382 1.82 19.04 8.87
N LEU A 383 2.65 18.88 7.84
CA LEU A 383 3.87 19.69 7.66
C LEU A 383 3.53 21.18 7.54
N ALA A 384 2.45 21.55 6.85
CA ALA A 384 2.00 22.93 6.76
C ALA A 384 1.56 23.49 8.12
N PHE A 385 0.83 22.70 8.93
CA PHE A 385 0.45 23.10 10.29
C PHE A 385 1.70 23.30 11.15
N GLN A 386 2.63 22.35 11.07
CA GLN A 386 3.87 22.35 11.83
C GLN A 386 4.77 23.53 11.47
N ALA A 387 4.88 23.87 10.18
CA ALA A 387 5.64 25.02 9.69
C ALA A 387 5.06 26.34 10.21
N ILE A 388 3.73 26.51 10.16
CA ILE A 388 3.07 27.68 10.75
C ILE A 388 3.37 27.77 12.24
N ARG A 389 3.36 26.64 12.96
CA ARG A 389 3.68 26.62 14.39
C ARG A 389 5.12 27.07 14.67
N ASP A 390 6.06 26.63 13.84
CA ASP A 390 7.49 26.96 14.00
C ASP A 390 7.79 28.42 13.65
N GLU A 391 6.98 29.04 12.78
CA GLU A 391 7.04 30.48 12.48
C GLU A 391 6.57 31.36 13.65
N PHE A 392 5.68 30.83 14.51
CA PHE A 392 5.14 31.54 15.69
C PHE A 392 5.42 30.77 16.99
N PRO A 393 6.70 30.63 17.40
CA PRO A 393 7.09 29.82 18.56
C PRO A 393 6.44 30.33 19.85
N GLY A 394 5.92 29.41 20.67
CA GLY A 394 5.24 29.70 21.93
C GLY A 394 3.85 30.33 21.80
N ARG A 395 3.43 30.75 20.60
CA ARG A 395 2.14 31.42 20.37
C ARG A 395 1.00 30.47 20.05
N ILE A 396 1.30 29.31 19.45
CA ILE A 396 0.30 28.34 19.00
C ILE A 396 0.37 27.11 19.89
N SER A 397 -0.71 26.86 20.62
CA SER A 397 -0.91 25.63 21.38
C SER A 397 -1.99 24.77 20.74
N VAL A 398 -1.87 23.45 20.89
CA VAL A 398 -2.89 22.50 20.43
C VAL A 398 -3.38 21.71 21.63
N ARG A 399 -4.68 21.72 21.85
CA ARG A 399 -5.32 21.02 22.96
C ARG A 399 -6.27 19.96 22.41
N TRP A 400 -6.21 18.77 22.97
CA TRP A 400 -7.24 17.78 22.78
C TRP A 400 -8.51 18.19 23.53
N THR A 401 -9.66 18.09 22.88
CA THR A 401 -10.96 18.44 23.47
C THR A 401 -11.93 17.26 23.35
N PRO A 402 -12.67 16.88 24.39
CA PRO A 402 -13.64 15.79 24.29
C PRO A 402 -14.73 16.07 23.26
N GLY A 403 -14.88 15.17 22.28
CA GLY A 403 -16.02 15.17 21.36
C GLY A 403 -17.30 14.62 21.99
N HIS A 404 -18.45 15.14 21.54
CA HIS A 404 -19.82 14.77 21.96
C HIS A 404 -20.10 14.95 23.46
N LYS A 405 -19.73 16.11 24.00
CA LYS A 405 -19.82 16.45 25.43
C LYS A 405 -20.33 17.87 25.66
N ASP A 406 -21.15 18.39 24.74
CA ASP A 406 -21.82 19.69 24.84
C ASP A 406 -20.86 20.88 25.01
N ILE A 407 -19.63 20.76 24.53
CA ILE A 407 -18.68 21.88 24.49
C ILE A 407 -19.08 22.77 23.30
N PRO A 408 -19.56 24.01 23.52
CA PRO A 408 -20.25 24.77 22.47
C PRO A 408 -19.43 24.94 21.19
N GLY A 409 -18.13 25.22 21.32
CA GLY A 409 -17.23 25.38 20.17
C GLY A 409 -16.97 24.08 19.42
N ASN A 410 -16.92 22.93 20.12
CA ASN A 410 -16.72 21.63 19.49
C ASN A 410 -17.98 21.18 18.75
N GLU A 411 -19.15 21.33 19.37
CA GLU A 411 -20.44 21.01 18.73
C GLU A 411 -20.68 21.89 17.48
N ALA A 412 -20.29 23.17 17.53
CA ALA A 412 -20.34 24.05 16.37
C ALA A 412 -19.38 23.58 15.25
N ALA A 413 -18.18 23.12 15.59
CA ALA A 413 -17.23 22.57 14.62
C ALA A 413 -17.74 21.26 14.00
N ASP A 414 -18.33 20.34 14.77
CA ASP A 414 -18.94 19.10 14.28
C ASP A 414 -20.12 19.38 13.33
N ALA A 415 -21.00 20.31 13.70
CA ALA A 415 -22.09 20.75 12.83
C ALA A 415 -21.57 21.32 11.49
N LEU A 416 -20.50 22.11 11.53
CA LEU A 416 -19.83 22.62 10.32
C LEU A 416 -19.13 21.51 9.54
N ALA A 417 -18.55 20.51 10.19
CA ALA A 417 -17.91 19.38 9.54
C ALA A 417 -18.92 18.51 8.79
N LYS A 418 -20.08 18.23 9.40
CA LYS A 418 -21.23 17.58 8.76
C LYS A 418 -21.73 18.37 7.57
N LYS A 419 -21.89 19.69 7.71
CA LYS A 419 -22.23 20.59 6.61
C LYS A 419 -21.19 20.55 5.49
N GLY A 420 -19.91 20.52 5.84
CA GLY A 420 -18.80 20.39 4.89
C GLY A 420 -18.85 19.07 4.12
N ALA A 421 -19.11 17.96 4.80
CA ALA A 421 -19.22 16.64 4.18
C ALA A 421 -20.43 16.50 3.24
N ALA A 422 -21.53 17.19 3.57
CA ALA A 422 -22.74 17.28 2.75
C ALA A 422 -22.63 18.28 1.59
N GLY A 423 -21.54 19.05 1.51
CA GLY A 423 -21.29 19.98 0.41
C GLY A 423 -21.09 19.32 -0.96
N PRO A 424 -20.97 20.10 -2.04
CA PRO A 424 -20.75 19.58 -3.38
C PRO A 424 -19.44 18.77 -3.45
N LEU A 425 -19.51 17.60 -4.10
CA LEU A 425 -18.39 16.68 -4.23
C LEU A 425 -17.23 17.35 -4.96
N ARG A 426 -16.05 17.32 -4.36
CA ARG A 426 -14.81 17.77 -4.98
C ARG A 426 -14.04 16.58 -5.51
N ASP A 427 -13.51 16.75 -6.71
CA ASP A 427 -12.59 15.81 -7.31
C ASP A 427 -11.20 16.02 -6.71
N LEU A 428 -10.88 15.19 -5.72
CA LEU A 428 -9.57 15.15 -5.08
C LEU A 428 -9.02 13.74 -5.23
N ALA A 429 -7.72 13.63 -5.51
CA ALA A 429 -7.02 12.35 -5.53
C ALA A 429 -7.27 11.57 -4.23
N PRO A 430 -7.34 10.24 -4.26
CA PRO A 430 -7.63 9.45 -3.07
C PRO A 430 -6.48 9.55 -2.05
N SER A 431 -6.82 9.52 -0.75
CA SER A 431 -5.77 9.46 0.29
C SER A 431 -5.15 8.06 0.37
N ILE A 432 -3.92 7.97 0.87
CA ILE A 432 -3.31 6.67 1.16
C ILE A 432 -4.17 5.86 2.14
N THR A 433 -4.80 6.49 3.12
CA THR A 433 -5.64 5.81 4.11
C THR A 433 -6.92 5.27 3.46
N GLN A 434 -7.53 6.05 2.56
CA GLN A 434 -8.63 5.59 1.72
C GLN A 434 -8.21 4.36 0.90
N ARG A 435 -7.11 4.42 0.16
CA ARG A 435 -6.61 3.27 -0.63
C ARG A 435 -6.30 2.05 0.23
N ARG A 436 -5.69 2.23 1.40
CA ARG A 436 -5.45 1.14 2.36
C ARG A 436 -6.75 0.50 2.84
N ARG A 437 -7.81 1.28 3.06
CA ARG A 437 -9.13 0.76 3.44
C ARG A 437 -9.76 -0.02 2.29
N GLU A 438 -9.73 0.52 1.07
CA GLU A 438 -10.23 -0.15 -0.13
C GLU A 438 -9.53 -1.50 -0.37
N ILE A 439 -8.20 -1.54 -0.25
CA ILE A 439 -7.41 -2.77 -0.41
C ILE A 439 -7.71 -3.78 0.70
N ARG A 440 -7.92 -3.34 1.95
CA ARG A 440 -8.36 -4.23 3.04
C ARG A 440 -9.74 -4.83 2.78
N ALA A 441 -10.64 -4.04 2.18
CA ALA A 441 -11.99 -4.48 1.82
C ALA A 441 -12.05 -5.33 0.54
N LEU A 442 -11.01 -5.27 -0.31
CA LEU A 442 -10.97 -5.94 -1.61
C LEU A 442 -11.13 -7.45 -1.50
N LEU A 443 -10.32 -8.11 -0.67
CA LEU A 443 -10.35 -9.57 -0.55
C LEU A 443 -11.71 -10.09 -0.02
N PRO A 444 -12.31 -9.50 1.03
CA PRO A 444 -13.68 -9.81 1.44
C PRO A 444 -14.75 -9.55 0.37
N ARG A 445 -14.56 -8.53 -0.49
CA ARG A 445 -15.50 -8.24 -1.60
C ARG A 445 -15.40 -9.31 -2.68
N LEU A 446 -14.20 -9.62 -3.16
CA LEU A 446 -13.96 -10.68 -4.15
C LEU A 446 -14.55 -12.02 -3.70
N PHE A 447 -14.33 -12.37 -2.43
CA PHE A 447 -14.87 -13.59 -1.85
C PHE A 447 -16.41 -13.66 -1.86
N ARG A 448 -17.08 -12.52 -1.59
CA ARG A 448 -18.55 -12.44 -1.65
C ARG A 448 -19.08 -12.59 -3.07
N THR A 449 -18.50 -11.89 -4.04
CA THR A 449 -18.93 -11.93 -5.44
C THR A 449 -18.78 -13.33 -6.04
N CYS A 450 -17.65 -14.02 -5.82
CA CYS A 450 -17.48 -15.41 -6.26
C CYS A 450 -18.48 -16.37 -5.61
N SER A 451 -18.89 -16.11 -4.37
CA SER A 451 -19.89 -16.92 -3.66
C SER A 451 -21.32 -16.68 -4.14
N GLN A 452 -21.61 -15.53 -4.77
CA GLN A 452 -22.94 -15.18 -5.30
C GLN A 452 -23.11 -15.65 -6.75
N ASN A 453 -22.12 -15.42 -7.62
CA ASN A 453 -22.16 -15.80 -9.03
C ASN A 453 -22.19 -17.33 -9.26
N SER A 454 -21.95 -18.11 -8.21
CA SER A 454 -22.03 -19.56 -8.24
C SER A 454 -23.38 -20.13 -7.77
N ILE A 455 -24.30 -19.26 -7.34
CA ILE A 455 -25.61 -19.62 -6.79
C ILE A 455 -26.76 -19.14 -7.71
N SER A 456 -26.55 -18.20 -8.63
CA SER A 456 -27.55 -17.78 -9.63
C SER A 456 -26.89 -17.34 -10.96
N PRO A 457 -27.33 -17.83 -12.15
CA PRO A 457 -26.80 -17.39 -13.44
C PRO A 457 -27.39 -16.07 -13.95
N ASP A 458 -28.49 -15.61 -13.37
CA ASP A 458 -29.29 -14.49 -13.86
C ASP A 458 -29.19 -13.34 -12.85
N ASP A 459 -28.29 -12.38 -13.09
CA ASP A 459 -28.41 -10.95 -12.74
C ASP A 459 -27.04 -10.28 -12.84
N ASN A 460 -26.65 -9.90 -14.06
CA ASN A 460 -25.46 -9.09 -14.35
C ASN A 460 -25.86 -7.62 -14.52
N SER A 461 -26.00 -6.86 -13.43
CA SER A 461 -26.16 -5.39 -13.50
C SER A 461 -25.18 -4.58 -12.64
N ASP A 462 -24.31 -5.18 -11.83
CA ASP A 462 -23.43 -4.45 -10.89
C ASP A 462 -21.91 -4.61 -11.13
N ILE A 463 -21.49 -4.83 -12.39
CA ILE A 463 -20.08 -5.03 -12.75
C ILE A 463 -19.30 -3.71 -12.98
N SER A 464 -19.98 -2.55 -13.01
CA SER A 464 -19.35 -1.25 -13.30
C SER A 464 -18.35 -0.75 -12.23
N SER A 465 -18.47 -1.22 -10.99
CA SER A 465 -17.58 -0.82 -9.87
C SER A 465 -16.31 -1.66 -9.73
N LEU A 466 -16.24 -2.83 -10.38
CA LEU A 466 -15.08 -3.74 -10.37
C LEU A 466 -14.02 -3.36 -11.41
N HIS A 467 -14.43 -2.69 -12.49
CA HIS A 467 -13.53 -2.28 -13.57
C HIS A 467 -12.57 -1.14 -13.17
N GLY A 468 -12.92 -0.28 -12.21
CA GLY A 468 -12.08 0.86 -11.81
C GLY A 468 -10.78 0.49 -11.08
N LEU A 469 -10.74 -0.63 -10.35
CA LEU A 469 -9.56 -1.06 -9.58
C LEU A 469 -8.71 -2.14 -10.28
N THR A 470 -9.25 -2.76 -11.34
CA THR A 470 -8.55 -3.83 -12.09
C THR A 470 -8.36 -3.52 -13.57
N THR A 471 -8.94 -2.43 -14.10
CA THR A 471 -8.97 -2.15 -15.55
C THR A 471 -8.73 -0.68 -15.84
N ALA A 472 -7.53 -0.18 -15.52
CA ALA A 472 -7.04 1.08 -16.05
C ALA A 472 -6.56 0.91 -17.50
N ILE A 473 -7.48 0.59 -18.42
CA ILE A 473 -7.27 0.72 -19.87
C ILE A 473 -8.57 1.16 -20.53
N SER A 474 -8.72 2.47 -20.71
CA SER A 474 -9.40 3.06 -21.88
C SER A 474 -8.80 4.46 -22.14
N PRO A 475 -8.65 4.87 -23.40
CA PRO A 475 -7.95 6.10 -23.76
C PRO A 475 -8.87 7.32 -23.61
N CYS A 476 -8.52 8.28 -22.76
CA CYS A 476 -9.10 9.61 -22.84
C CYS A 476 -8.55 10.31 -24.09
N THR A 477 -9.42 10.50 -25.07
CA THR A 477 -9.31 11.47 -26.15
C THR A 477 -9.23 12.86 -25.52
N ILE A 478 -8.05 13.48 -25.54
CA ILE A 478 -7.91 14.91 -25.26
C ILE A 478 -8.16 15.63 -26.58
N SER A 479 -9.33 16.25 -26.72
CA SER A 479 -9.57 17.29 -27.72
C SER A 479 -8.77 18.53 -27.30
N ALA A 480 -7.67 18.78 -28.00
CA ALA A 480 -6.92 20.03 -27.86
C ALA A 480 -7.63 21.13 -28.66
N SER A 481 -8.35 22.01 -27.97
CA SER A 481 -8.76 23.31 -28.50
C SER A 481 -7.64 24.30 -28.18
N ILE A 482 -6.69 24.46 -29.10
CA ILE A 482 -5.70 25.53 -29.06
C ILE A 482 -6.37 26.76 -29.68
N THR A 483 -6.74 27.73 -28.85
CA THR A 483 -7.06 29.08 -29.33
C THR A 483 -5.79 29.91 -29.19
N THR A 484 -5.13 30.12 -30.31
CA THR A 484 -4.04 31.07 -30.51
C THR A 484 -4.60 32.49 -30.38
N THR A 485 -4.06 33.29 -29.49
CA THR A 485 -4.13 34.76 -29.61
C THR A 485 -2.74 35.31 -29.38
N LEU A 486 -2.09 35.63 -30.50
CA LEU A 486 -1.00 36.58 -30.62
C LEU A 486 -1.53 37.96 -30.26
N HIS A 487 -0.93 38.60 -29.27
CA HIS A 487 -0.24 39.89 -29.42
C HIS A 487 0.61 40.20 -28.19
#